data_AF-B7MTH8-F1
#
_entry.id   AF-B7MTH8-F1
#
_cell.length_a   1.000
_cell.length_b   1.000
_cell.length_c   1.000
_cell.angle_alpha   90.00
_cell.angle_beta   90.00
_cell.angle_gamma   90.00
#
_symmetry.space_group_name_H-M   'P 1'
#
loop_
_entity.id
_entity.type
_entity.pdbx_description
1 polymer ?
#
loop_
_entity_poly.entity_id
_entity_poly.type
_entity_poly.pdbx_seq_one_letter_code
_entity_poly.pdbx_strand_id
1 'polypeptide(L)'
;MNPVPAQREYFLDSIRAWLMLLGIPFHISLIYSSHTWHVNSAEPSLWLTLFNDFIHSFRMQVFFVISGYFSYMLFLRYPLKKWWKVRVERVGIPMLTAIPLLTLPQFIMLQYVKGKAESWPGLSLYDKYNTLAWELISHLWFLLVLVVMTTLCVWIFKRIRNNLENSDKTNKKFSMVKLSVIFLCLGIGYAVIRRTIFIVYPPILSNGMFNFIVMQTLFYLPFFILGALAFIFPHLKALFTTPSRGSTLAAALAFVAYLLNQRYGSGDAWMYETESVITMVLGLWMVNVVFSFGHRLLNFQSARVTYFVNASLFIYLVHHPLTLFFGAYITPHITSNWLGFLCGLIFVVGIAIILYEIHLRIPLLKFLFSGKPVVKRENDKAPAR
;
A
#
# COMPACT_ATOMS: atom_id res chain seq x y z
N MET A 1 23.98 -28.77 9.75
CA MET A 1 22.54 -28.56 10.00
C MET A 1 21.86 -28.21 8.69
N ASN A 2 21.04 -29.11 8.14
CA ASN A 2 20.18 -28.78 7.01
C ASN A 2 19.27 -27.61 7.44
N PRO A 3 19.19 -26.51 6.67
CA PRO A 3 18.21 -25.49 6.97
C PRO A 3 16.86 -26.15 6.69
N VAL A 4 16.10 -26.46 7.74
CA VAL A 4 14.67 -26.78 7.60
C VAL A 4 14.09 -25.69 6.70
N PRO A 5 13.51 -26.03 5.53
CA PRO A 5 12.93 -25.03 4.66
C PRO A 5 11.92 -24.27 5.50
N ALA A 6 12.21 -23.00 5.81
CA ALA A 6 11.32 -22.18 6.62
C ALA A 6 9.94 -22.25 5.97
N GLN A 7 8.97 -22.83 6.69
CA GLN A 7 7.62 -23.04 6.21
C GLN A 7 7.15 -21.71 5.62
N ARG A 8 6.96 -21.68 4.30
CA ARG A 8 6.63 -20.44 3.60
C ARG A 8 5.34 -19.93 4.22
N GLU A 9 5.32 -18.67 4.64
CA GLU A 9 4.15 -18.04 5.24
C GLU A 9 3.13 -17.74 4.14
N TYR A 10 2.52 -18.80 3.60
CA TYR A 10 1.65 -18.75 2.43
C TYR A 10 0.50 -17.76 2.62
N PHE A 11 -0.05 -17.69 3.83
CA PHE A 11 -1.12 -16.74 4.15
C PHE A 11 -0.67 -15.28 4.03
N LEU A 12 0.55 -14.91 4.46
CA LEU A 12 1.03 -13.52 4.34
C LEU A 12 1.31 -13.12 2.89
N ASP A 13 1.88 -14.05 2.10
CA ASP A 13 2.06 -13.85 0.66
C ASP A 13 0.70 -13.66 -0.03
N SER A 14 -0.29 -14.47 0.34
CA SER A 14 -1.65 -14.41 -0.22
C SER A 14 -2.38 -13.13 0.19
N ILE A 15 -2.37 -12.75 1.47
CA ILE A 15 -2.99 -11.51 1.95
C ILE A 15 -2.34 -10.32 1.22
N ARG A 16 -1.01 -10.28 1.07
CA ARG A 16 -0.33 -9.20 0.35
C ARG A 16 -0.86 -9.08 -1.09
N ALA A 17 -1.00 -10.19 -1.79
CA ALA A 17 -1.50 -10.20 -3.17
C ALA A 17 -2.95 -9.72 -3.24
N TRP A 18 -3.82 -10.21 -2.35
CA TRP A 18 -5.21 -9.76 -2.27
C TRP A 18 -5.32 -8.28 -1.92
N LEU A 19 -4.51 -7.76 -1.00
CA LEU A 19 -4.48 -6.32 -0.69
C LEU A 19 -4.05 -5.47 -1.90
N MET A 20 -3.07 -5.94 -2.69
CA MET A 20 -2.70 -5.27 -3.95
C MET A 20 -3.85 -5.30 -4.96
N LEU A 21 -4.52 -6.45 -5.11
CA LEU A 21 -5.65 -6.61 -6.05
C LEU A 21 -6.89 -5.82 -5.60
N LEU A 22 -7.13 -5.68 -4.29
CA LEU A 22 -8.15 -4.79 -3.72
C LEU A 22 -7.93 -3.31 -4.07
N GLY A 23 -6.74 -2.95 -4.60
CA GLY A 23 -6.49 -1.67 -5.26
C GLY A 23 -7.45 -1.37 -6.41
N ILE A 24 -7.81 -2.39 -7.19
CA ILE A 24 -8.66 -2.24 -8.38
C ILE A 24 -10.10 -1.87 -8.01
N PRO A 25 -10.86 -2.67 -7.23
CA PRO A 25 -12.21 -2.30 -6.83
C PRO A 25 -12.23 -1.02 -6.00
N PHE A 26 -11.18 -0.72 -5.23
CA PHE A 26 -11.06 0.56 -4.54
C PHE A 26 -11.02 1.76 -5.49
N HIS A 27 -10.12 1.78 -6.49
CA HIS A 27 -10.02 2.94 -7.39
C HIS A 27 -11.22 3.05 -8.34
N ILE A 28 -11.83 1.93 -8.74
CA ILE A 28 -13.04 1.99 -9.58
C ILE A 28 -14.22 2.49 -8.75
N SER A 29 -14.36 2.07 -7.48
CA SER A 29 -15.43 2.58 -6.62
C SER A 29 -15.28 4.07 -6.31
N LEU A 30 -14.05 4.60 -6.39
CA LEU A 30 -13.76 6.03 -6.20
C LEU A 30 -14.34 6.90 -7.32
N ILE A 31 -14.53 6.36 -8.53
CA ILE A 31 -15.25 7.05 -9.62
C ILE A 31 -16.71 7.29 -9.21
N TYR A 32 -17.31 6.32 -8.53
CA TYR A 32 -18.73 6.32 -8.19
C TYR A 32 -19.01 6.72 -6.75
N SER A 33 -18.00 7.17 -6.00
CA SER A 33 -18.17 7.60 -4.61
C SER A 33 -18.42 9.10 -4.52
N SER A 34 -18.79 9.56 -3.34
CA SER A 34 -18.95 10.99 -3.02
C SER A 34 -17.62 11.72 -2.80
N HIS A 35 -16.48 11.02 -2.91
CA HIS A 35 -15.16 11.63 -2.75
C HIS A 35 -14.74 12.32 -4.04
N THR A 36 -14.17 13.52 -3.94
CA THR A 36 -13.65 14.22 -5.10
C THR A 36 -12.38 13.54 -5.60
N TRP A 37 -12.39 13.10 -6.86
CA TRP A 37 -11.27 12.41 -7.48
C TRP A 37 -10.94 12.95 -8.87
N HIS A 38 -10.07 12.23 -9.60
CA HIS A 38 -9.68 12.63 -10.94
C HIS A 38 -10.87 12.58 -11.90
N VAL A 39 -11.75 11.60 -11.74
CA VAL A 39 -12.93 11.38 -12.56
C VAL A 39 -14.02 10.84 -11.64
N ASN A 40 -15.22 11.39 -11.75
CA ASN A 40 -16.36 11.02 -10.92
C ASN A 40 -17.60 10.84 -11.79
N SER A 41 -18.53 9.98 -11.38
CA SER A 41 -19.88 9.90 -11.96
C SER A 41 -20.69 11.15 -11.64
N ALA A 42 -21.72 11.41 -12.44
CA ALA A 42 -22.61 12.55 -12.23
C ALA A 42 -23.29 12.51 -10.85
N GLU A 43 -23.78 11.33 -10.46
CA GLU A 43 -24.39 11.08 -9.15
C GLU A 43 -23.54 10.07 -8.37
N PRO A 44 -23.20 10.31 -7.10
CA PRO A 44 -22.45 9.36 -6.27
C PRO A 44 -23.34 8.23 -5.75
N SER A 45 -22.75 7.05 -5.52
CA SER A 45 -23.42 5.90 -4.90
C SER A 45 -22.97 5.72 -3.45
N LEU A 46 -23.91 5.81 -2.51
CA LEU A 46 -23.66 5.60 -1.08
C LEU A 46 -22.98 4.25 -0.80
N TRP A 47 -23.41 3.18 -1.48
CA TRP A 47 -22.84 1.84 -1.30
C TRP A 47 -21.39 1.75 -1.79
N LEU A 48 -21.07 2.39 -2.91
CA LEU A 48 -19.71 2.40 -3.44
C LEU A 48 -18.78 3.33 -2.65
N THR A 49 -19.32 4.41 -2.06
CA THR A 49 -18.62 5.22 -1.05
C THR A 49 -18.28 4.38 0.18
N LEU A 50 -19.27 3.72 0.80
CA LEU A 50 -19.04 2.91 2.00
C LEU A 50 -18.03 1.77 1.73
N PHE A 51 -18.12 1.14 0.57
CA PHE A 51 -17.18 0.10 0.14
C PHE A 51 -15.77 0.66 -0.09
N ASN A 52 -15.65 1.85 -0.69
CA ASN A 52 -14.39 2.56 -0.86
C ASN A 52 -13.73 2.84 0.51
N ASP A 53 -14.49 3.45 1.42
CA ASP A 53 -14.07 3.82 2.77
C ASP A 53 -13.61 2.60 3.57
N PHE A 54 -14.35 1.50 3.47
CA PHE A 54 -13.99 0.25 4.13
C PHE A 54 -12.61 -0.23 3.69
N ILE A 55 -12.35 -0.34 2.38
CA ILE A 55 -11.04 -0.78 1.88
C ILE A 55 -9.94 0.23 2.26
N HIS A 56 -10.22 1.52 2.13
CA HIS A 56 -9.24 2.58 2.43
C HIS A 56 -8.76 2.53 3.88
N SER A 57 -9.68 2.29 4.81
CA SER A 57 -9.46 2.44 6.24
C SER A 57 -8.36 1.54 6.84
N PHE A 58 -8.01 0.42 6.18
CA PHE A 58 -7.04 -0.54 6.71
C PHE A 58 -6.00 -1.08 5.72
N ARG A 59 -6.26 -1.01 4.41
CA ARG A 59 -5.45 -1.75 3.42
C ARG A 59 -3.96 -1.46 3.54
N MET A 60 -3.59 -0.19 3.67
CA MET A 60 -2.20 0.23 3.69
C MET A 60 -1.50 -0.16 4.99
N GLN A 61 -2.17 0.01 6.14
CA GLN A 61 -1.67 -0.37 7.45
C GLN A 61 -1.31 -1.85 7.48
N VAL A 62 -2.23 -2.71 7.03
CA VAL A 62 -2.02 -4.16 6.95
C VAL A 62 -0.88 -4.49 5.99
N PHE A 63 -0.81 -3.81 4.85
CA PHE A 63 0.25 -4.00 3.87
C PHE A 63 1.64 -3.62 4.42
N PHE A 64 1.75 -2.54 5.20
CA PHE A 64 3.01 -2.13 5.83
C PHE A 64 3.45 -3.11 6.93
N VAL A 65 2.53 -3.71 7.68
CA VAL A 65 2.86 -4.82 8.60
C VAL A 65 3.46 -6.01 7.83
N ILE A 66 2.84 -6.44 6.73
CA ILE A 66 3.38 -7.55 5.92
C ILE A 66 4.76 -7.19 5.35
N SER A 67 4.92 -5.96 4.88
CA SER A 67 6.17 -5.46 4.31
C SER A 67 7.29 -5.45 5.36
N GLY A 68 6.99 -5.03 6.58
CA GLY A 68 7.92 -5.06 7.71
C GLY A 68 8.34 -6.46 8.12
N TYR A 69 7.37 -7.39 8.17
CA TYR A 69 7.60 -8.81 8.48
C TYR A 69 8.60 -9.44 7.50
N PHE A 70 8.34 -9.32 6.19
CA PHE A 70 9.25 -9.85 5.17
C PHE A 70 10.56 -9.09 5.08
N SER A 71 10.56 -7.77 5.32
CA SER A 71 11.79 -6.97 5.30
C SER A 71 12.77 -7.42 6.37
N TYR A 72 12.30 -7.62 7.60
CA TYR A 72 13.15 -8.11 8.70
C TYR A 72 13.59 -9.56 8.50
N MET A 73 12.70 -10.44 8.00
CA MET A 73 13.06 -11.81 7.61
C MET A 73 14.22 -11.83 6.61
N LEU A 74 14.19 -10.97 5.58
CA LEU A 74 15.25 -10.88 4.58
C LEU A 74 16.52 -10.22 5.15
N PHE A 75 16.38 -9.29 6.11
CA PHE A 75 17.50 -8.65 6.80
C PHE A 75 18.35 -9.67 7.57
N LEU A 76 17.73 -10.70 8.17
CA LEU A 76 18.46 -11.79 8.81
C LEU A 76 19.11 -12.77 7.83
N ARG A 77 18.55 -12.91 6.61
CA ARG A 77 19.03 -13.88 5.60
C ARG A 77 20.18 -13.37 4.74
N TYR A 78 20.30 -12.06 4.54
CA TYR A 78 21.29 -11.47 3.65
C TYR A 78 22.22 -10.50 4.38
N PRO A 79 23.49 -10.37 3.94
CA PRO A 79 24.34 -9.27 4.37
C PRO A 79 23.68 -7.92 4.09
N LEU A 80 23.89 -6.94 4.96
CA LEU A 80 23.19 -5.65 4.94
C LEU A 80 23.16 -4.98 3.56
N LYS A 81 24.31 -4.89 2.88
CA LYS A 81 24.41 -4.29 1.54
C LYS A 81 23.54 -5.03 0.52
N LYS A 82 23.54 -6.37 0.56
CA LYS A 82 22.73 -7.22 -0.32
C LYS A 82 21.24 -7.10 -0.01
N TRP A 83 20.87 -7.06 1.27
CA TRP A 83 19.48 -6.85 1.69
C TRP A 83 18.93 -5.52 1.17
N TRP A 84 19.66 -4.42 1.42
CA TRP A 84 19.25 -3.08 0.98
C TRP A 84 19.14 -3.02 -0.55
N LYS A 85 20.17 -3.49 -1.27
CA LYS A 85 20.18 -3.52 -2.73
C LYS A 85 18.99 -4.30 -3.31
N VAL A 86 18.77 -5.54 -2.86
CA VAL A 86 17.67 -6.39 -3.36
C VAL A 86 16.30 -5.77 -3.08
N ARG A 87 16.12 -5.12 -1.93
CA ARG A 87 14.84 -4.48 -1.57
C ARG A 87 14.59 -3.21 -2.38
N VAL A 88 15.60 -2.35 -2.50
CA VAL A 88 15.50 -1.10 -3.26
C VAL A 88 15.34 -1.40 -4.75
N GLU A 89 16.05 -2.38 -5.32
CA GLU A 89 15.88 -2.74 -6.74
C GLU A 89 14.49 -3.32 -7.03
N ARG A 90 13.98 -4.21 -6.18
CA ARG A 90 12.66 -4.85 -6.37
C ARG A 90 11.46 -3.90 -6.27
N VAL A 91 11.63 -2.74 -5.62
CA VAL A 91 10.54 -1.78 -5.38
C VAL A 91 10.78 -0.49 -6.18
N GLY A 92 12.01 0.02 -6.13
CA GLY A 92 12.43 1.26 -6.78
C GLY A 92 12.49 1.15 -8.31
N ILE A 93 12.96 0.03 -8.88
CA ILE A 93 12.99 -0.11 -10.35
C ILE A 93 11.56 -0.11 -10.93
N PRO A 94 10.60 -0.92 -10.42
CA PRO A 94 9.22 -0.86 -10.91
C PRO A 94 8.57 0.51 -10.72
N MET A 95 8.83 1.18 -9.59
CA MET A 95 8.34 2.53 -9.33
C MET A 95 8.88 3.54 -10.34
N LEU A 96 10.20 3.60 -10.54
CA LEU A 96 10.83 4.53 -11.47
C LEU A 96 10.47 4.23 -12.93
N THR A 97 10.19 2.97 -13.26
CA THR A 97 9.69 2.57 -14.59
C THR A 97 8.25 3.02 -14.79
N ALA A 98 7.40 2.87 -13.76
CA ALA A 98 5.99 3.24 -13.84
C ALA A 98 5.77 4.74 -14.03
N ILE A 99 6.71 5.59 -13.59
CA ILE A 99 6.60 7.05 -13.78
C ILE A 99 6.49 7.43 -15.28
N PRO A 100 7.51 7.21 -16.12
CA PRO A 100 7.44 7.58 -17.54
C PRO A 100 6.48 6.70 -18.34
N LEU A 101 6.31 5.42 -17.99
CA LEU A 101 5.49 4.51 -18.80
C LEU A 101 4.00 4.55 -18.47
N LEU A 102 3.62 4.94 -17.25
CA LEU A 102 2.23 4.85 -16.79
C LEU A 102 1.72 6.18 -16.23
N THR A 103 2.38 6.77 -15.22
CA THR A 103 1.83 7.95 -14.54
C THR A 103 2.05 9.25 -15.30
N LEU A 104 3.06 9.35 -16.15
CA LEU A 104 3.23 10.49 -17.04
C LEU A 104 2.16 10.51 -18.17
N PRO A 105 1.94 9.40 -18.92
CA PRO A 105 0.83 9.34 -19.88
C PRO A 105 -0.55 9.60 -19.26
N GLN A 106 -0.83 9.05 -18.07
CA GLN A 106 -2.11 9.28 -17.39
C GLN A 106 -2.26 10.75 -16.99
N PHE A 107 -1.18 11.42 -16.55
CA PHE A 107 -1.19 12.83 -16.21
C PHE A 107 -1.48 13.69 -17.44
N ILE A 108 -0.80 13.44 -18.55
CA ILE A 108 -1.03 14.13 -19.83
C ILE A 108 -2.49 13.96 -20.25
N MET A 109 -3.02 12.74 -20.24
CA MET A 109 -4.42 12.47 -20.55
C MET A 109 -5.37 13.29 -19.68
N LEU A 110 -5.15 13.33 -18.35
CA LEU A 110 -5.99 14.09 -17.43
C LEU A 110 -5.89 15.61 -17.64
N GLN A 111 -4.74 16.14 -18.07
CA GLN A 111 -4.61 17.57 -18.40
C GLN A 111 -5.55 17.98 -19.53
N TYR A 112 -5.69 17.14 -20.57
CA TYR A 112 -6.62 17.38 -21.67
C TYR A 112 -8.08 17.16 -21.27
N VAL A 113 -8.38 16.04 -20.60
CA VAL A 113 -9.74 15.70 -20.18
C VAL A 113 -10.32 16.76 -19.23
N LYS A 114 -9.50 17.36 -18.36
CA LYS A 114 -9.92 18.39 -17.40
C LYS A 114 -9.77 19.83 -17.90
N GLY A 115 -9.32 20.05 -19.13
CA GLY A 115 -9.04 21.40 -19.65
C GLY A 115 -7.93 22.16 -18.90
N LYS A 116 -7.08 21.47 -18.14
CA LYS A 116 -5.98 22.10 -17.37
C LYS A 116 -4.75 22.40 -18.23
N ALA A 117 -4.66 21.79 -19.42
CA ALA A 117 -3.55 21.95 -20.35
C ALA A 117 -3.30 23.42 -20.74
N GLU A 118 -4.35 24.24 -20.86
CA GLU A 118 -4.23 25.66 -21.23
C GLU A 118 -3.59 26.52 -20.14
N SER A 119 -3.87 26.21 -18.86
CA SER A 119 -3.29 26.91 -17.71
C SER A 119 -1.85 26.51 -17.40
N TRP A 120 -1.41 25.35 -17.90
CA TRP A 120 -0.11 24.74 -17.58
C TRP A 120 1.09 25.67 -17.85
N PRO A 121 1.19 26.38 -18.99
CA PRO A 121 2.32 27.26 -19.26
C PRO A 121 2.48 28.37 -18.23
N GLY A 122 1.37 28.91 -17.70
CA GLY A 122 1.35 30.03 -16.75
C GLY A 122 1.69 29.67 -15.30
N LEU A 123 1.76 28.38 -14.95
CA LEU A 123 2.14 27.93 -13.61
C LEU A 123 3.61 28.25 -13.30
N SER A 124 3.89 28.62 -12.04
CA SER A 124 5.25 28.79 -11.56
C SER A 124 6.03 27.46 -11.63
N LEU A 125 7.36 27.55 -11.61
CA LEU A 125 8.21 26.34 -11.58
C LEU A 125 7.89 25.45 -10.35
N TYR A 126 7.59 26.08 -9.21
CA TYR A 126 7.20 25.35 -8.01
C TYR A 126 5.85 24.66 -8.16
N ASP A 127 4.85 25.33 -8.74
CA ASP A 127 3.52 24.74 -8.93
C ASP A 127 3.56 23.59 -9.92
N LYS A 128 4.36 23.71 -10.99
CA LYS A 128 4.60 22.62 -11.94
C LYS A 128 5.25 21.42 -11.25
N TYR A 129 6.31 21.65 -10.48
CA TYR A 129 6.98 20.60 -9.71
C TYR A 129 6.03 19.93 -8.71
N ASN A 130 5.29 20.71 -7.93
CA ASN A 130 4.41 20.19 -6.90
C ASN A 130 3.23 19.42 -7.51
N THR A 131 2.67 19.92 -8.61
CA THR A 131 1.63 19.22 -9.37
C THR A 131 2.15 17.89 -9.91
N LEU A 132 3.33 17.88 -10.52
CA LEU A 132 3.96 16.64 -11.00
C LEU A 132 4.21 15.67 -9.85
N ALA A 133 4.67 16.14 -8.70
CA ALA A 133 4.86 15.29 -7.51
C ALA A 133 3.55 14.63 -7.10
N TRP A 134 2.45 15.39 -6.97
CA TRP A 134 1.14 14.82 -6.65
C TRP A 134 0.63 13.86 -7.72
N GLU A 135 0.65 14.25 -9.00
CA GLU A 135 0.02 13.49 -10.08
C GLU A 135 0.82 12.23 -10.49
N LEU A 136 2.15 12.30 -10.47
CA LEU A 136 3.00 11.18 -10.89
C LEU A 136 3.30 10.20 -9.74
N ILE A 137 3.32 10.67 -8.48
CA ILE A 137 3.70 9.86 -7.31
C ILE A 137 2.49 9.43 -6.47
N SER A 138 1.33 10.11 -6.51
CA SER A 138 0.18 9.75 -5.66
C SER A 138 -0.36 8.32 -5.84
N HIS A 139 -0.18 7.68 -6.98
CA HIS A 139 -0.51 6.24 -7.10
C HIS A 139 0.65 5.34 -6.65
N LEU A 140 1.88 5.85 -6.71
CA LEU A 140 3.12 5.12 -6.43
C LEU A 140 3.68 5.38 -5.02
N TRP A 141 3.04 6.22 -4.21
CA TRP A 141 3.59 6.72 -2.95
C TRP A 141 3.98 5.58 -2.01
N PHE A 142 3.21 4.49 -1.97
CA PHE A 142 3.51 3.37 -1.07
C PHE A 142 4.82 2.67 -1.48
N LEU A 143 5.16 2.59 -2.78
CA LEU A 143 6.46 2.08 -3.24
C LEU A 143 7.58 3.03 -2.82
N LEU A 144 7.37 4.34 -2.97
CA LEU A 144 8.32 5.36 -2.53
C LEU A 144 8.59 5.24 -1.03
N VAL A 145 7.53 5.17 -0.22
CA VAL A 145 7.62 5.00 1.22
C VAL A 145 8.34 3.69 1.56
N LEU A 146 8.08 2.58 0.86
CA LEU A 146 8.84 1.34 1.08
C LEU A 146 10.34 1.50 0.81
N VAL A 147 10.76 2.26 -0.21
CA VAL A 147 12.19 2.54 -0.47
C VAL A 147 12.79 3.38 0.65
N VAL A 148 12.09 4.44 1.08
CA VAL A 148 12.49 5.30 2.20
C VAL A 148 12.61 4.49 3.48
N MET A 149 11.59 3.71 3.83
CA MET A 149 11.56 2.86 5.01
C MET A 149 12.63 1.77 4.99
N THR A 150 12.90 1.16 3.83
CA THR A 150 14.00 0.19 3.69
C THR A 150 15.34 0.84 4.05
N THR A 151 15.54 2.11 3.70
CA THR A 151 16.77 2.85 4.01
C THR A 151 16.81 3.27 5.47
N LEU A 152 15.74 3.84 6.03
CA LEU A 152 15.65 4.21 7.45
C LEU A 152 15.81 2.99 8.38
N CYS A 153 15.25 1.85 7.99
CA CYS A 153 15.30 0.63 8.78
C CYS A 153 16.68 -0.04 8.79
N VAL A 154 17.66 0.41 7.99
CA VAL A 154 19.06 -0.04 8.13
C VAL A 154 19.54 0.18 9.56
N TRP A 155 19.28 1.36 10.13
CA TRP A 155 19.68 1.70 11.49
C TRP A 155 18.75 1.07 12.53
N ILE A 156 17.43 1.14 12.31
CA ILE A 156 16.44 0.59 13.23
C ILE A 156 16.60 -0.92 13.41
N PHE A 157 16.76 -1.67 12.32
CA PHE A 157 16.90 -3.13 12.38
C PHE A 157 18.22 -3.57 13.01
N LYS A 158 19.31 -2.83 12.78
CA LYS A 158 20.57 -3.04 13.53
C LYS A 158 20.37 -2.84 15.03
N ARG A 159 19.72 -1.75 15.43
CA ARG A 159 19.43 -1.47 16.83
C ARG A 159 18.53 -2.53 17.46
N ILE A 160 17.48 -2.95 16.75
CA ILE A 160 16.60 -4.05 17.19
C ILE A 160 17.42 -5.34 17.35
N ARG A 161 18.25 -5.71 16.37
CA ARG A 161 19.08 -6.92 16.43
C ARG A 161 20.03 -6.90 17.63
N ASN A 162 20.79 -5.82 17.81
CA ASN A 162 21.75 -5.70 18.93
C ASN A 162 21.03 -5.76 20.29
N ASN A 163 19.86 -5.11 20.42
CA ASN A 163 19.06 -5.17 21.64
C ASN A 163 18.51 -6.58 21.93
N LEU A 164 18.24 -7.38 20.90
CA LEU A 164 17.77 -8.76 21.03
C LEU A 164 18.90 -9.75 21.31
N GLU A 165 20.13 -9.43 20.94
CA GLU A 165 21.32 -10.22 21.33
C GLU A 165 21.61 -10.05 22.83
N ASN A 166 21.29 -8.87 23.39
CA ASN A 166 21.48 -8.55 24.81
C ASN A 166 20.29 -8.89 25.72
N SER A 167 19.19 -9.42 25.17
CA SER A 167 17.93 -9.60 25.91
C SER A 167 17.34 -10.98 25.67
N ASP A 168 16.85 -11.64 26.73
CA ASP A 168 16.10 -12.89 26.61
C ASP A 168 14.83 -12.68 25.77
N LYS A 169 14.86 -13.24 24.55
CA LYS A 169 13.77 -13.16 23.55
C LYS A 169 12.44 -13.68 24.07
N THR A 170 12.46 -14.48 25.13
CA THR A 170 11.33 -15.27 25.65
C THR A 170 10.42 -14.50 26.61
N ASN A 171 10.84 -13.37 27.18
CA ASN A 171 10.08 -12.75 28.28
C ASN A 171 9.16 -11.56 27.90
N LYS A 172 9.21 -11.05 26.66
CA LYS A 172 8.35 -9.91 26.27
C LYS A 172 6.94 -10.37 25.87
N LYS A 173 6.03 -10.39 26.86
CA LYS A 173 4.60 -10.62 26.62
C LYS A 173 3.90 -9.33 26.17
N PHE A 174 3.42 -9.32 24.93
CA PHE A 174 2.53 -8.29 24.41
C PHE A 174 1.07 -8.67 24.65
N SER A 175 0.18 -7.70 24.83
CA SER A 175 -1.26 -7.91 24.81
C SER A 175 -1.91 -6.94 23.84
N MET A 176 -3.07 -7.28 23.28
CA MET A 176 -3.79 -6.39 22.36
C MET A 176 -4.15 -5.05 23.02
N VAL A 177 -4.44 -5.03 24.33
CA VAL A 177 -4.70 -3.80 25.08
C VAL A 177 -3.45 -2.91 25.11
N LYS A 178 -2.29 -3.46 25.48
CA LYS A 178 -1.03 -2.71 25.51
C LYS A 178 -0.67 -2.15 24.12
N LEU A 179 -0.83 -2.97 23.07
CA LEU A 179 -0.60 -2.51 21.69
C LEU A 179 -1.58 -1.41 21.30
N SER A 180 -2.86 -1.52 21.68
CA SER A 180 -3.88 -0.51 21.37
C SER A 180 -3.55 0.83 22.05
N VAL A 181 -3.10 0.81 23.30
CA VAL A 181 -2.65 2.04 24.00
C VAL A 181 -1.41 2.65 23.33
N ILE A 182 -0.43 1.83 22.94
CA ILE A 182 0.76 2.31 22.22
C ILE A 182 0.35 2.96 20.89
N PHE A 183 -0.50 2.31 20.09
CA PHE A 183 -0.96 2.84 18.81
C PHE A 183 -1.85 4.08 18.99
N LEU A 184 -2.63 4.17 20.07
CA LEU A 184 -3.37 5.38 20.41
C LEU A 184 -2.41 6.55 20.70
N CYS A 185 -1.39 6.35 21.53
CA CYS A 185 -0.38 7.38 21.81
C CYS A 185 0.40 7.79 20.55
N LEU A 186 0.72 6.83 19.67
CA LEU A 186 1.37 7.13 18.39
C LEU A 186 0.46 7.92 17.44
N GLY A 187 -0.83 7.59 17.40
CA GLY A 187 -1.84 8.34 16.65
C GLY A 187 -1.97 9.77 17.16
N ILE A 188 -2.04 9.96 18.48
CA ILE A 188 -2.07 11.29 19.12
C ILE A 188 -0.78 12.05 18.82
N GLY A 189 0.38 11.40 18.94
CA GLY A 189 1.67 12.00 18.61
C GLY A 189 1.75 12.47 17.16
N TYR A 190 1.26 11.66 16.21
CA TYR A 190 1.17 12.03 14.81
C TYR A 190 0.22 13.22 14.58
N ALA A 191 -0.96 13.21 15.23
CA ALA A 191 -1.92 14.31 15.18
C ALA A 191 -1.31 15.63 15.70
N VAL A 192 -0.57 15.57 16.81
CA VAL A 192 0.17 16.73 17.35
C VAL A 192 1.20 17.22 16.35
N ILE A 193 2.04 16.34 15.79
CA ILE A 193 3.04 16.73 14.78
C ILE A 193 2.39 17.42 13.59
N ARG A 194 1.32 16.83 13.03
CA ARG A 194 0.58 17.42 11.91
C ARG A 194 0.01 18.78 12.28
N ARG A 195 -0.62 18.91 13.45
CA ARG A 195 -1.20 20.18 13.92
C ARG A 195 -0.12 21.24 14.12
N THR A 196 1.02 20.89 14.71
CA THR A 196 2.15 21.82 14.87
C THR A 196 2.64 22.31 13.52
N ILE A 197 2.79 21.43 12.53
CA ILE A 197 3.18 21.83 11.17
C ILE A 197 2.12 22.76 10.56
N PHE A 198 0.84 22.46 10.73
CA PHE A 198 -0.26 23.30 10.24
C PHE A 198 -0.26 24.70 10.87
N ILE A 199 0.11 24.83 12.15
CA ILE A 199 0.21 26.13 12.84
C ILE A 199 1.47 26.90 12.41
N VAL A 200 2.62 26.22 12.31
CA VAL A 200 3.93 26.87 12.10
C VAL A 200 4.16 27.21 10.63
N TYR A 201 3.87 26.27 9.72
CA TYR A 201 4.10 26.45 8.29
C TYR A 201 3.13 25.61 7.45
N PRO A 202 1.84 25.99 7.38
CA PRO A 202 0.82 25.22 6.67
C PRO A 202 1.14 24.88 5.19
N PRO A 203 1.82 25.74 4.39
CA PRO A 203 2.12 25.44 2.99
C PRO A 203 2.93 24.15 2.75
N ILE A 204 3.71 23.69 3.73
CA ILE A 204 4.50 22.47 3.59
C ILE A 204 3.65 21.20 3.53
N LEU A 205 2.45 21.22 4.13
CA LEU A 205 1.51 20.09 4.07
C LEU A 205 0.95 19.89 2.66
N SER A 206 0.92 20.96 1.85
CA SER A 206 0.53 20.94 0.44
C SER A 206 1.66 20.51 -0.49
N ASN A 207 2.89 20.36 0.01
CA ASN A 207 4.03 19.87 -0.76
C ASN A 207 3.95 18.34 -0.91
N GLY A 208 3.80 17.85 -2.14
CA GLY A 208 3.57 16.43 -2.41
C GLY A 208 4.73 15.55 -1.93
N MET A 209 5.97 15.95 -2.18
CA MET A 209 7.13 15.17 -1.75
C MET A 209 7.32 15.17 -0.23
N PHE A 210 7.05 16.29 0.45
CA PHE A 210 7.03 16.31 1.91
C PHE A 210 5.97 15.36 2.47
N ASN A 211 4.76 15.39 1.90
CA ASN A 211 3.69 14.50 2.33
C ASN A 211 4.08 13.03 2.15
N PHE A 212 4.51 12.64 0.95
CA PHE A 212 4.86 11.24 0.64
C PHE A 212 6.11 10.75 1.37
N ILE A 213 7.17 11.55 1.45
CA ILE A 213 8.44 11.11 2.06
C ILE A 213 8.39 11.19 3.58
N VAL A 214 7.82 12.25 4.14
CA VAL A 214 7.88 12.51 5.59
C VAL A 214 6.60 12.04 6.27
N MET A 215 5.45 12.62 5.90
CA MET A 215 4.19 12.38 6.64
C MET A 215 3.73 10.93 6.51
N GLN A 216 3.69 10.39 5.28
CA GLN A 216 3.30 8.99 5.07
C GLN A 216 4.29 8.02 5.71
N THR A 217 5.60 8.25 5.59
CA THR A 217 6.61 7.42 6.25
C THR A 217 6.44 7.43 7.77
N LEU A 218 6.23 8.60 8.37
CA LEU A 218 6.03 8.74 9.82
C LEU A 218 4.78 7.98 10.28
N PHE A 219 3.68 8.10 9.55
CA PHE A 219 2.42 7.42 9.88
C PHE A 219 2.52 5.89 9.76
N TYR A 220 3.17 5.38 8.71
CA TYR A 220 3.24 3.93 8.47
C TYR A 220 4.43 3.22 9.13
N LEU A 221 5.39 3.96 9.69
CA LEU A 221 6.54 3.40 10.41
C LEU A 221 6.16 2.47 11.57
N PRO A 222 5.19 2.82 12.45
CA PRO A 222 4.71 1.90 13.49
C PRO A 222 4.23 0.56 12.96
N PHE A 223 3.45 0.55 11.87
CA PHE A 223 2.94 -0.68 11.26
C PHE A 223 4.07 -1.54 10.68
N PHE A 224 5.04 -0.93 10.02
CA PHE A 224 6.19 -1.66 9.49
C PHE A 224 7.07 -2.25 10.60
N ILE A 225 7.30 -1.51 11.68
CA ILE A 225 8.02 -2.02 12.85
C ILE A 225 7.22 -3.15 13.52
N LEU A 226 5.89 -3.01 13.64
CA LEU A 226 5.02 -4.06 14.18
C LEU A 226 5.16 -5.36 13.38
N GLY A 227 5.25 -5.27 12.05
CA GLY A 227 5.56 -6.40 11.18
C GLY A 227 6.89 -7.08 11.51
N ALA A 228 7.95 -6.31 11.66
CA ALA A 228 9.26 -6.83 12.05
C ALA A 228 9.23 -7.50 13.43
N LEU A 229 8.54 -6.88 14.42
CA LEU A 229 8.37 -7.44 15.76
C LEU A 229 7.54 -8.73 15.75
N ALA A 230 6.51 -8.82 14.91
CA ALA A 230 5.71 -10.03 14.75
C ALA A 230 6.55 -11.19 14.18
N PHE A 231 7.55 -10.92 13.34
CA PHE A 231 8.51 -11.94 12.91
C PHE A 231 9.44 -12.38 14.06
N ILE A 232 9.88 -11.44 14.90
CA ILE A 232 10.82 -11.71 16.01
C ILE A 232 10.15 -12.48 17.16
N PHE A 233 8.92 -12.12 17.52
CA PHE A 233 8.22 -12.65 18.69
C PHE A 233 7.03 -13.52 18.27
N PRO A 234 7.14 -14.87 18.36
CA PRO A 234 6.04 -15.78 17.98
C PRO A 234 4.73 -15.51 18.71
N HIS A 235 4.78 -15.09 19.97
CA HIS A 235 3.58 -14.68 20.72
C HIS A 235 2.87 -13.48 20.07
N LEU A 236 3.63 -12.49 19.58
CA LEU A 236 3.05 -11.34 18.91
C LEU A 236 2.43 -11.72 17.56
N LYS A 237 3.07 -12.63 16.81
CA LYS A 237 2.46 -13.23 15.61
C LYS A 237 1.15 -13.93 15.95
N ALA A 238 1.13 -14.73 17.02
CA ALA A 238 -0.06 -15.46 17.46
C ALA A 238 -1.22 -14.53 17.82
N LEU A 239 -0.95 -13.36 18.40
CA LEU A 239 -1.98 -12.35 18.65
C LEU A 239 -2.67 -11.84 17.38
N PHE A 240 -2.01 -11.86 16.21
CA PHE A 240 -2.60 -11.42 14.95
C PHE A 240 -3.20 -12.56 14.13
N THR A 241 -2.71 -13.79 14.30
CA THR A 241 -3.26 -14.97 13.60
C THR A 241 -4.42 -15.62 14.35
N THR A 242 -4.60 -15.33 15.65
CA THR A 242 -5.76 -15.80 16.42
C THR A 242 -6.90 -14.77 16.38
N PRO A 243 -8.12 -15.16 15.99
CA PRO A 243 -9.24 -14.24 15.89
C PRO A 243 -9.65 -13.76 17.29
N SER A 244 -9.68 -12.44 17.49
CA SER A 244 -10.13 -11.83 18.74
C SER A 244 -11.48 -11.14 18.51
N ARG A 245 -12.51 -11.59 19.26
CA ARG A 245 -13.83 -10.94 19.24
C ARG A 245 -13.74 -9.46 19.63
N GLY A 246 -12.89 -9.15 20.61
CA GLY A 246 -12.64 -7.77 21.05
C GLY A 246 -12.02 -6.91 19.95
N SER A 247 -11.03 -7.43 19.22
CA SER A 247 -10.42 -6.70 18.09
C SER A 247 -11.42 -6.50 16.94
N THR A 248 -12.28 -7.48 16.67
CA THR A 248 -13.29 -7.39 15.62
C THR A 248 -14.34 -6.33 15.95
N LEU A 249 -14.85 -6.33 17.19
CA LEU A 249 -15.80 -5.32 17.66
C LEU A 249 -15.16 -3.93 17.70
N ALA A 250 -13.93 -3.82 18.20
CA ALA A 250 -13.19 -2.56 18.24
C ALA A 250 -12.92 -2.00 16.83
N ALA A 251 -12.55 -2.86 15.87
CA ALA A 251 -12.40 -2.48 14.47
C ALA A 251 -13.73 -1.97 13.87
N ALA A 252 -14.85 -2.65 14.14
CA ALA A 252 -16.16 -2.20 13.68
C ALA A 252 -16.55 -0.83 14.27
N LEU A 253 -16.34 -0.64 15.58
CA LEU A 253 -16.62 0.64 16.24
C LEU A 253 -15.71 1.77 15.74
N ALA A 254 -14.42 1.51 15.54
CA ALA A 254 -13.52 2.51 14.97
C ALA A 254 -13.80 2.80 13.50
N PHE A 255 -14.29 1.83 12.73
CA PHE A 255 -14.75 2.08 11.38
C PHE A 255 -16.00 2.97 11.38
N VAL A 256 -16.95 2.75 12.28
CA VAL A 256 -18.08 3.68 12.47
C VAL A 256 -17.60 5.08 12.86
N ALA A 257 -16.64 5.19 13.79
CA ALA A 257 -16.04 6.48 14.16
C ALA A 257 -15.36 7.17 12.97
N TYR A 258 -14.66 6.40 12.12
CA TYR A 258 -14.05 6.89 10.89
C TYR A 258 -15.11 7.46 9.92
N LEU A 259 -16.21 6.72 9.69
CA LEU A 259 -17.31 7.19 8.84
C LEU A 259 -17.99 8.45 9.41
N LEU A 260 -18.18 8.51 10.73
CA LEU A 260 -18.74 9.69 11.39
C LEU A 260 -17.81 10.91 11.24
N ASN A 261 -16.49 10.73 11.38
CA ASN A 261 -15.52 11.79 11.17
C ASN A 261 -15.50 12.26 9.70
N GLN A 262 -15.64 11.35 8.73
CA GLN A 262 -15.73 11.71 7.32
C GLN A 262 -17.02 12.48 6.98
N ARG A 263 -18.13 12.16 7.64
CA ARG A 263 -19.44 12.79 7.38
C ARG A 263 -19.63 14.12 8.10
N TYR A 264 -19.15 14.24 9.33
CA TYR A 264 -19.40 15.40 10.21
C TYR A 264 -18.14 16.20 10.57
N GLY A 265 -16.96 15.69 10.24
CA GLY A 265 -15.71 16.40 10.47
C GLY A 265 -15.60 17.59 9.54
N SER A 266 -15.27 18.75 10.11
CA SER A 266 -14.90 19.93 9.33
C SER A 266 -13.39 20.02 9.20
N GLY A 267 -12.91 20.28 7.98
CA GLY A 267 -11.48 20.39 7.67
C GLY A 267 -10.76 21.46 8.50
N ASP A 268 -11.47 22.54 8.85
CA ASP A 268 -10.93 23.66 9.64
C ASP A 268 -10.80 23.34 11.13
N ALA A 269 -11.56 22.36 11.64
CA ALA A 269 -11.52 21.96 13.03
C ALA A 269 -10.39 20.96 13.25
N TRP A 270 -10.70 19.66 13.36
CA TRP A 270 -9.78 18.59 13.77
C TRP A 270 -9.92 17.34 12.91
N MET A 271 -10.57 17.44 11.74
CA MET A 271 -10.95 16.27 10.94
C MET A 271 -9.76 15.36 10.64
N TYR A 272 -8.64 15.92 10.18
CA TYR A 272 -7.46 15.15 9.79
C TYR A 272 -6.70 14.57 11.00
N GLU A 273 -6.61 15.32 12.08
CA GLU A 273 -6.01 14.88 13.34
C GLU A 273 -6.80 13.72 13.92
N THR A 274 -8.12 13.88 14.06
CA THR A 274 -9.04 12.85 14.54
C THR A 274 -8.99 11.62 13.65
N GLU A 275 -9.01 11.79 12.33
CA GLU A 275 -8.88 10.68 11.39
C GLU A 275 -7.58 9.92 11.60
N SER A 276 -6.45 10.60 11.76
CA SER A 276 -5.16 9.95 11.96
C SER A 276 -5.10 9.11 13.23
N VAL A 277 -5.74 9.57 14.32
CA VAL A 277 -5.84 8.81 15.58
C VAL A 277 -6.72 7.59 15.38
N ILE A 278 -7.91 7.75 14.77
CA ILE A 278 -8.85 6.67 14.52
C ILE A 278 -8.21 5.60 13.62
N THR A 279 -7.64 5.99 12.49
CA THR A 279 -7.04 5.09 11.50
C THR A 279 -5.78 4.39 12.00
N MET A 280 -5.03 4.99 12.92
CA MET A 280 -3.89 4.35 13.58
C MET A 280 -4.34 3.15 14.43
N VAL A 281 -5.39 3.33 15.24
CA VAL A 281 -5.89 2.26 16.11
C VAL A 281 -6.74 1.24 15.33
N LEU A 282 -7.58 1.72 14.40
CA LEU A 282 -8.34 0.89 13.47
C LEU A 282 -7.41 -0.03 12.67
N GLY A 283 -6.31 0.51 12.14
CA GLY A 283 -5.30 -0.25 11.41
C GLY A 283 -4.76 -1.42 12.22
N LEU A 284 -4.46 -1.21 13.51
CA LEU A 284 -3.96 -2.28 14.40
C LEU A 284 -4.99 -3.41 14.57
N TRP A 285 -6.26 -3.06 14.81
CA TRP A 285 -7.31 -4.07 14.98
C TRP A 285 -7.62 -4.79 13.67
N MET A 286 -7.59 -4.07 12.54
CA MET A 286 -7.78 -4.66 11.22
C MET A 286 -6.61 -5.57 10.81
N VAL A 287 -5.40 -5.36 11.30
CA VAL A 287 -4.31 -6.33 11.15
C VAL A 287 -4.69 -7.67 11.79
N ASN A 288 -5.27 -7.68 13.00
CA ASN A 288 -5.77 -8.92 13.62
C ASN A 288 -6.90 -9.55 12.79
N VAL A 289 -7.89 -8.77 12.36
CA VAL A 289 -9.03 -9.28 11.58
C VAL A 289 -8.56 -9.91 10.27
N VAL A 290 -7.75 -9.17 9.49
CA VAL A 290 -7.28 -9.64 8.18
C VAL A 290 -6.31 -10.80 8.30
N PHE A 291 -5.39 -10.77 9.28
CA PHE A 291 -4.42 -11.86 9.45
C PHE A 291 -5.07 -13.12 9.98
N SER A 292 -5.98 -13.04 10.95
CA SER A 292 -6.68 -14.21 11.48
C SER A 292 -7.59 -14.85 10.43
N PHE A 293 -8.33 -14.04 9.66
CA PHE A 293 -9.17 -14.52 8.57
C PHE A 293 -8.34 -15.11 7.43
N GLY A 294 -7.29 -14.41 7.01
CA GLY A 294 -6.38 -14.89 5.95
C GLY A 294 -5.58 -16.12 6.37
N HIS A 295 -5.19 -16.24 7.64
CA HIS A 295 -4.54 -17.45 8.16
C HIS A 295 -5.50 -18.65 8.16
N ARG A 296 -6.79 -18.42 8.46
CA ARG A 296 -7.81 -19.49 8.41
C ARG A 296 -8.13 -19.92 6.98
N LEU A 297 -8.26 -18.98 6.05
CA LEU A 297 -8.78 -19.26 4.71
C LEU A 297 -7.73 -19.38 3.61
N LEU A 298 -6.54 -18.80 3.76
CA LEU A 298 -5.53 -18.70 2.69
C LEU A 298 -4.21 -19.41 3.03
N ASN A 299 -4.18 -20.20 4.11
CA ASN A 299 -2.99 -20.95 4.50
C ASN A 299 -2.85 -22.28 3.76
N PHE A 300 -2.95 -22.22 2.43
CA PHE A 300 -2.77 -23.36 1.53
C PHE A 300 -1.92 -22.95 0.31
N GLN A 301 -1.20 -23.92 -0.26
CA GLN A 301 -0.48 -23.71 -1.51
C GLN A 301 -1.40 -23.99 -2.69
N SER A 302 -1.58 -22.99 -3.56
CA SER A 302 -2.30 -23.16 -4.83
C SER A 302 -1.54 -22.49 -5.97
N ALA A 303 -1.51 -23.15 -7.14
CA ALA A 303 -0.89 -22.61 -8.34
C ALA A 303 -1.57 -21.30 -8.77
N ARG A 304 -2.90 -21.21 -8.64
CA ARG A 304 -3.67 -20.00 -8.96
C ARG A 304 -3.28 -18.85 -8.03
N VAL A 305 -3.18 -19.11 -6.72
CA VAL A 305 -2.73 -18.11 -5.74
C VAL A 305 -1.30 -17.66 -6.05
N THR A 306 -0.41 -18.60 -6.39
CA THR A 306 0.97 -18.28 -6.75
C THR A 306 1.06 -17.41 -8.01
N TYR A 307 0.23 -17.68 -9.02
CA TYR A 307 0.11 -16.84 -10.22
C TYR A 307 -0.31 -15.42 -9.85
N PHE A 308 -1.41 -15.25 -9.11
CA PHE A 308 -1.88 -13.93 -8.69
C PHE A 308 -0.89 -13.20 -7.78
N VAL A 309 -0.18 -13.90 -6.90
CA VAL A 309 0.90 -13.32 -6.07
C VAL A 309 2.05 -12.79 -6.92
N ASN A 310 2.38 -13.46 -8.03
CA ASN A 310 3.43 -13.00 -8.94
C ASN A 310 2.93 -11.87 -9.87
N ALA A 311 1.65 -11.87 -10.21
CA ALA A 311 1.03 -10.87 -11.09
C ALA A 311 0.64 -9.58 -10.37
N SER A 312 0.40 -9.64 -9.05
CA SER A 312 -0.26 -8.56 -8.31
C SER A 312 0.47 -7.22 -8.38
N LEU A 313 1.82 -7.19 -8.39
CA LEU A 313 2.57 -5.94 -8.52
C LEU A 313 2.42 -5.32 -9.91
N PHE A 314 2.48 -6.13 -10.97
CA PHE A 314 2.31 -5.63 -12.33
C PHE A 314 0.89 -5.10 -12.55
N ILE A 315 -0.11 -5.91 -12.16
CA ILE A 315 -1.54 -5.52 -12.21
C ILE A 315 -1.75 -4.24 -11.39
N TYR A 316 -1.14 -4.16 -10.21
CA TYR A 316 -1.15 -2.95 -9.38
C TYR A 316 -0.59 -1.72 -10.10
N LEU A 317 0.45 -1.85 -10.91
CA LEU A 317 1.02 -0.68 -11.60
C LEU A 317 0.11 -0.21 -12.74
N VAL A 318 -0.41 -1.14 -13.54
CA VAL A 318 -1.19 -0.78 -14.74
C VAL A 318 -2.66 -0.45 -14.47
N HIS A 319 -3.25 -0.89 -13.35
CA HIS A 319 -4.70 -0.70 -13.14
C HIS A 319 -5.11 0.77 -13.02
N HIS A 320 -4.26 1.64 -12.46
CA HIS A 320 -4.63 3.03 -12.21
C HIS A 320 -4.82 3.85 -13.49
N PRO A 321 -3.88 3.87 -14.46
CA PRO A 321 -4.13 4.53 -15.75
C PRO A 321 -5.32 3.91 -16.49
N LEU A 322 -5.52 2.59 -16.41
CA LEU A 322 -6.70 1.93 -17.00
C LEU A 322 -8.01 2.38 -16.34
N THR A 323 -8.00 2.57 -15.02
CA THR A 323 -9.16 3.04 -14.25
C THR A 323 -9.48 4.49 -14.60
N LEU A 324 -8.47 5.35 -14.69
CA LEU A 324 -8.63 6.74 -15.11
C LEU A 324 -9.13 6.84 -16.55
N PHE A 325 -8.61 6.02 -17.45
CA PHE A 325 -9.08 5.95 -18.83
C PHE A 325 -10.55 5.53 -18.89
N PHE A 326 -10.92 4.46 -18.16
CA PHE A 326 -12.31 4.02 -18.04
C PHE A 326 -13.21 5.13 -17.49
N GLY A 327 -12.79 5.80 -16.42
CA GLY A 327 -13.54 6.88 -15.80
C GLY A 327 -13.69 8.13 -16.69
N ALA A 328 -12.68 8.45 -17.50
CA ALA A 328 -12.72 9.60 -18.38
C ALA A 328 -13.58 9.38 -19.63
N TYR A 329 -13.50 8.19 -20.25
CA TYR A 329 -14.07 7.96 -21.58
C TYR A 329 -15.22 6.95 -21.63
N ILE A 330 -15.39 6.09 -20.63
CA ILE A 330 -16.42 5.03 -20.64
C ILE A 330 -17.52 5.34 -19.63
N THR A 331 -17.17 5.74 -18.41
CA THR A 331 -18.14 6.08 -17.36
C THR A 331 -19.21 7.09 -17.78
N PRO A 332 -18.91 8.18 -18.52
CA PRO A 332 -19.94 9.14 -18.95
C PRO A 332 -21.07 8.53 -19.80
N HIS A 333 -20.85 7.35 -20.41
CA HIS A 333 -21.83 6.65 -21.23
C HIS A 333 -22.67 5.62 -20.45
N ILE A 334 -22.42 5.43 -19.16
CA ILE A 334 -23.12 4.46 -18.31
C ILE A 334 -23.87 5.21 -17.21
N THR A 335 -25.20 5.15 -17.24
CA THR A 335 -26.07 5.85 -16.27
C THR A 335 -26.11 5.17 -14.90
N SER A 336 -25.98 3.84 -14.85
CA SER A 336 -26.02 3.08 -13.60
C SER A 336 -24.63 2.92 -12.98
N ASN A 337 -24.44 3.47 -11.79
CA ASN A 337 -23.18 3.37 -11.04
C ASN A 337 -22.76 1.90 -10.78
N TRP A 338 -23.71 1.02 -10.48
CA TRP A 338 -23.40 -0.39 -10.24
C TRP A 338 -22.95 -1.11 -11.51
N LEU A 339 -23.64 -0.86 -12.63
CA LEU A 339 -23.25 -1.40 -13.92
C LEU A 339 -21.88 -0.86 -14.34
N GLY A 340 -21.65 0.44 -14.15
CA GLY A 340 -20.37 1.09 -14.42
C GLY A 340 -19.23 0.49 -13.60
N PHE A 341 -19.46 0.25 -12.31
CA PHE A 341 -18.50 -0.42 -11.43
C PHE A 341 -18.15 -1.84 -11.90
N LEU A 342 -19.14 -2.66 -12.25
CA LEU A 342 -18.92 -4.03 -12.75
C LEU A 342 -18.22 -4.04 -14.11
N CYS A 343 -18.65 -3.19 -15.05
CA CYS A 343 -18.00 -3.02 -16.36
C CYS A 343 -16.55 -2.56 -16.20
N GLY A 344 -16.30 -1.60 -15.29
CA GLY A 344 -14.96 -1.13 -14.97
C GLY A 344 -14.09 -2.22 -14.41
N LEU A 345 -14.62 -3.06 -13.52
CA LEU A 345 -13.88 -4.19 -12.96
C LEU A 345 -13.46 -5.18 -14.05
N ILE A 346 -14.39 -5.57 -14.93
CA ILE A 346 -14.12 -6.47 -16.04
C ILE A 346 -13.09 -5.86 -16.99
N PHE A 347 -13.25 -4.58 -17.34
CA PHE A 347 -12.34 -3.85 -18.22
C PHE A 347 -10.92 -3.79 -17.65
N VAL A 348 -10.77 -3.27 -16.43
CA VAL A 348 -9.46 -3.05 -15.81
C VAL A 348 -8.76 -4.37 -15.50
N VAL A 349 -9.46 -5.35 -14.92
CA VAL A 349 -8.87 -6.66 -14.61
C VAL A 349 -8.53 -7.43 -15.89
N GLY A 350 -9.43 -7.43 -16.88
CA GLY A 350 -9.24 -8.11 -18.16
C GLY A 350 -8.01 -7.58 -18.90
N ILE A 351 -7.92 -6.26 -19.07
CA ILE A 351 -6.77 -5.63 -19.73
C ILE A 351 -5.49 -5.80 -18.91
N ALA A 352 -5.53 -5.67 -17.58
CA ALA A 352 -4.34 -5.86 -16.74
C ALA A 352 -3.77 -7.29 -16.83
N ILE A 353 -4.63 -8.31 -16.94
CA ILE A 353 -4.20 -9.70 -17.16
C ILE A 353 -3.57 -9.88 -18.54
N ILE A 354 -4.19 -9.32 -19.60
CA ILE A 354 -3.63 -9.36 -20.96
C ILE A 354 -2.26 -8.69 -21.00
N LEU A 355 -2.14 -7.49 -20.42
CA LEU A 355 -0.87 -6.77 -20.33
C LEU A 355 0.17 -7.55 -19.54
N TYR A 356 -0.24 -8.25 -18.46
CA TYR A 356 0.66 -9.10 -17.69
C TYR A 356 1.22 -10.26 -18.52
N GLU A 357 0.38 -10.94 -19.30
CA GLU A 357 0.81 -12.02 -20.19
C GLU A 357 1.75 -11.53 -21.30
N ILE A 358 1.51 -10.33 -21.83
CA ILE A 358 2.43 -9.67 -22.78
C ILE A 358 3.76 -9.34 -22.10
N HIS A 359 3.73 -8.78 -20.89
CA HIS A 359 4.95 -8.42 -20.14
C HIS A 359 5.83 -9.64 -19.87
N LEU A 360 5.25 -10.81 -19.63
CA LEU A 360 6.00 -12.04 -19.37
C LEU A 360 6.84 -12.47 -20.59
N ARG A 361 6.44 -12.09 -21.80
CA ARG A 361 7.11 -12.43 -23.07
C ARG A 361 8.23 -11.47 -23.44
N ILE A 362 8.27 -10.27 -22.84
CA ILE A 362 9.26 -9.23 -23.17
C ILE A 362 10.30 -9.13 -22.03
N PRO A 363 11.55 -9.59 -22.23
CA PRO A 363 12.56 -9.64 -21.17
C PRO A 363 12.85 -8.29 -20.50
N LEU A 364 12.83 -7.21 -21.29
CA LEU A 364 13.02 -5.85 -20.79
C LEU A 364 11.89 -5.45 -19.83
N LEU A 365 10.62 -5.64 -20.20
CA LEU A 365 9.49 -5.33 -19.32
C LEU A 365 9.50 -6.21 -18.08
N LYS A 366 9.84 -7.49 -18.21
CA LYS A 366 9.98 -8.40 -17.07
C LYS A 366 11.03 -7.90 -16.08
N PHE A 367 12.17 -7.40 -16.54
CA PHE A 367 13.18 -6.80 -15.67
C PHE A 367 12.64 -5.52 -15.02
N LEU A 368 12.14 -4.58 -15.83
CA LEU A 368 11.69 -3.26 -15.37
C LEU A 368 10.55 -3.33 -14.35
N PHE A 369 9.56 -4.21 -14.55
CA PHE A 369 8.40 -4.32 -13.68
C PHE A 369 8.55 -5.32 -12.52
N SER A 370 9.62 -6.12 -12.47
CA SER A 370 9.88 -7.03 -11.35
C SER A 370 11.11 -6.67 -10.50
N GLY A 371 12.01 -5.84 -11.04
CA GLY A 371 13.32 -5.54 -10.44
C GLY A 371 14.21 -6.78 -10.25
N LYS A 372 13.90 -7.92 -10.89
CA LYS A 372 14.74 -9.12 -10.87
C LYS A 372 15.61 -9.16 -12.12
N PRO A 373 16.95 -9.25 -12.00
CA PRO A 373 17.81 -9.43 -13.15
C PRO A 373 17.39 -10.70 -13.91
N VAL A 374 17.37 -10.63 -15.23
CA VAL A 374 17.14 -11.80 -16.09
C VAL A 374 18.31 -12.75 -15.84
N VAL A 375 18.06 -13.83 -15.07
CA VAL A 375 19.01 -14.93 -14.99
C VAL A 375 19.03 -15.56 -16.37
N LYS A 376 20.04 -15.26 -17.19
CA LYS A 376 20.38 -16.09 -18.35
C LYS A 376 20.54 -17.51 -17.81
N ARG A 377 19.66 -18.43 -18.20
CA ARG A 377 19.92 -19.87 -17.99
C ARG A 377 21.17 -20.18 -18.79
N GLU A 378 22.27 -20.48 -18.11
CA GLU A 378 23.53 -20.90 -18.73
C GLU A 378 23.47 -22.33 -19.32
N ASN A 379 22.27 -22.94 -19.42
CA ASN A 379 22.12 -24.34 -19.82
C ASN A 379 21.77 -24.58 -21.31
N ASP A 380 21.69 -23.56 -22.17
CA ASP A 380 21.47 -23.75 -23.61
C ASP A 380 22.79 -23.82 -24.42
N LYS A 381 23.92 -24.07 -23.75
CA LYS A 381 25.22 -24.36 -24.36
C LYS A 381 25.77 -25.71 -23.89
N ALA A 382 25.01 -26.78 -24.07
CA ALA A 382 25.59 -28.11 -24.20
C ALA A 382 25.59 -28.45 -25.70
N PRO A 383 26.75 -28.66 -26.35
CA PRO A 383 26.76 -29.15 -27.72
C PRO A 383 26.14 -30.54 -27.74
N ALA A 384 25.24 -30.77 -28.70
CA ALA A 384 24.80 -32.11 -29.05
C ALA A 384 26.05 -32.97 -29.29
N ARG A 385 26.18 -34.03 -28.50
CA ARG A 385 26.96 -35.22 -28.85
C ARG A 385 25.99 -36.35 -29.07
#